data_AF-E3MVA2-F1
#
_entry.id   AF-E3MVA2-F1
#
_cell.length_a   1.000
_cell.length_b   1.000
_cell.length_c   1.000
_cell.angle_alpha   90.00
_cell.angle_beta   90.00
_cell.angle_gamma   90.00
#
_symmetry.space_group_name_H-M   'P 1'
#
loop_
_entity.id
_entity.type
_entity.pdbx_description
1 polymer ?
#
loop_
_entity_poly.entity_id
_entity_poly.type
_entity_poly.pdbx_seq_one_letter_code
_entity_poly.pdbx_strand_id
1 'polypeptide(L)'
;MVFVLNITNDDDLVVFECDSSYDPWIEILKCILQISYLIPGGKSYLNFILLFTIWFKHRDTYLTSPFFVIYSTDCFVSFLMIFCDIISRFIMYVPPLCPILSPYFFGPQIFFKGVMIVVNHSKTCKFIIQSLLVLNRMTCVMFPTSHIKMWMKRMKWLMVLIFVTPAATDWNLVISRVYMQPLFGGFASEYTRKVPWAKQSRFQLFFISVALFFTITCYSYTLHSLITLPHRIITAERTLTIATAYVSIGYVVLAGMQFFFAFFPYLLSNAFFAIALLSYDFLNVGSPVIMIVVTESLRHHVFRSKPAEQENQSHVFTVIKSRRLVSYLRIKTKFSGFSVS
;
A
#
# COMPACT_ATOMS: atom_id res chain seq x y z
N MET A 1 -27.60 -10.44 11.68
CA MET A 1 -27.63 -11.26 12.92
C MET A 1 -26.29 -11.14 13.60
N VAL A 2 -26.26 -10.90 14.90
CA VAL A 2 -25.02 -11.00 15.69
C VAL A 2 -24.84 -12.47 16.04
N PHE A 3 -23.94 -13.16 15.32
CA PHE A 3 -23.50 -14.50 15.70
C PHE A 3 -22.76 -14.38 17.04
N VAL A 4 -23.40 -14.78 18.14
CA VAL A 4 -22.76 -14.86 19.45
C VAL A 4 -22.14 -16.26 19.56
N LEU A 5 -20.85 -16.34 19.32
CA LEU A 5 -20.09 -17.58 19.45
C LEU A 5 -19.85 -17.91 20.92
N ASN A 6 -20.43 -19.01 21.38
CA ASN A 6 -20.09 -19.62 22.66
C ASN A 6 -18.91 -20.58 22.46
N ILE A 7 -17.70 -20.02 22.27
CA ILE A 7 -16.47 -20.79 22.16
C ILE A 7 -15.78 -20.78 23.51
N THR A 8 -15.75 -21.95 24.16
CA THR A 8 -15.10 -22.17 25.46
C THR A 8 -13.71 -22.78 25.31
N ASN A 9 -13.43 -23.50 24.21
CA ASN A 9 -12.15 -24.11 23.87
C ASN A 9 -11.74 -23.86 22.40
N ASP A 10 -10.43 -23.84 22.13
CA ASP A 10 -9.87 -23.62 20.78
C ASP A 10 -10.25 -24.71 19.76
N ASP A 11 -10.78 -25.85 20.22
CA ASP A 11 -11.18 -27.00 19.39
C ASP A 11 -12.69 -27.10 19.15
N ASP A 12 -13.53 -26.25 19.76
CA ASP A 12 -14.99 -26.33 19.66
C ASP A 12 -15.47 -26.10 18.22
N LEU A 13 -16.24 -27.00 17.61
CA LEU A 13 -16.71 -26.84 16.23
C LEU A 13 -17.64 -25.61 16.10
N VAL A 14 -17.35 -24.75 15.12
CA VAL A 14 -18.20 -23.59 14.80
C VAL A 14 -19.17 -23.99 13.70
N VAL A 15 -20.36 -24.43 14.09
CA VAL A 15 -21.44 -24.79 13.15
C VAL A 15 -22.21 -23.53 12.76
N PHE A 16 -22.40 -23.33 11.46
CA PHE A 16 -23.19 -22.23 10.92
C PHE A 16 -24.00 -22.70 9.71
N GLU A 17 -25.15 -22.06 9.50
CA GLU A 17 -26.03 -22.36 8.37
C GLU A 17 -25.75 -21.41 7.21
N CYS A 18 -25.77 -21.95 5.99
CA CYS A 18 -25.63 -21.16 4.77
C CYS A 18 -26.92 -20.39 4.51
N ASP A 19 -26.80 -19.07 4.32
CA ASP A 19 -27.94 -18.22 3.98
C ASP A 19 -28.31 -18.39 2.49
N SER A 20 -29.45 -19.03 2.22
CA SER A 20 -29.98 -19.25 0.88
C SER A 20 -30.73 -18.04 0.30
N SER A 21 -30.81 -16.92 1.04
CA SER A 21 -31.49 -15.71 0.57
C SER A 21 -30.72 -14.95 -0.51
N TYR A 22 -29.44 -15.26 -0.73
CA TYR A 22 -28.62 -14.59 -1.74
C TYR A 22 -28.83 -15.19 -3.13
N ASP A 23 -29.06 -14.34 -4.13
CA ASP A 23 -29.16 -14.76 -5.52
C ASP A 23 -27.77 -15.20 -6.04
N PRO A 24 -27.60 -16.47 -6.44
CA PRO A 24 -26.31 -16.99 -6.91
C PRO A 24 -25.75 -16.23 -8.11
N TRP A 25 -26.60 -15.76 -9.03
CA TRP A 25 -26.16 -15.08 -10.24
C TRP A 25 -25.57 -13.71 -9.94
N ILE A 26 -26.17 -12.98 -9.00
CA ILE A 26 -25.70 -11.65 -8.60
C ILE A 26 -24.36 -11.75 -7.88
N GLU A 27 -24.19 -12.73 -6.98
CA GLU A 27 -22.93 -12.92 -6.25
C GLU A 27 -21.81 -13.44 -7.18
N ILE A 28 -22.12 -14.36 -8.10
CA ILE A 28 -21.16 -14.81 -9.11
C ILE A 28 -20.77 -13.65 -10.04
N LEU A 29 -21.71 -12.78 -10.44
CA LEU A 29 -21.40 -11.61 -11.25
C LEU A 29 -20.48 -10.64 -10.49
N LYS A 30 -20.70 -10.42 -9.19
CA LYS A 30 -19.77 -9.64 -8.35
C LYS A 30 -18.39 -10.30 -8.29
N CYS A 31 -18.33 -11.62 -8.16
CA CYS A 31 -17.06 -12.37 -8.19
C CYS A 31 -16.32 -12.17 -9.51
N ILE A 32 -16.99 -12.34 -10.65
CA ILE A 32 -16.43 -12.15 -11.99
C ILE A 32 -15.98 -10.70 -12.19
N LEU A 33 -16.78 -9.73 -11.76
CA LEU A 33 -16.42 -8.31 -11.85
C LEU A 33 -15.18 -8.02 -10.99
N GLN A 34 -15.10 -8.58 -9.78
CA GLN A 34 -13.94 -8.42 -8.91
C GLN A 34 -12.69 -9.08 -9.48
N ILE A 35 -12.80 -10.34 -9.88
CA ILE A 35 -11.71 -11.08 -10.51
C ILE A 35 -11.27 -10.39 -11.80
N SER A 36 -12.18 -9.88 -12.62
CA SER A 36 -11.84 -9.22 -13.88
C SER A 36 -11.11 -7.89 -13.69
N TYR A 37 -11.34 -7.14 -12.61
CA TYR A 37 -10.48 -6.00 -12.31
C TYR A 37 -9.18 -6.42 -11.62
N LEU A 38 -9.18 -7.46 -10.77
CA LEU A 38 -8.02 -7.92 -9.98
C LEU A 38 -6.98 -8.69 -10.82
N ILE A 39 -7.40 -9.56 -11.76
CA ILE A 39 -6.54 -10.50 -12.52
C ILE A 39 -6.20 -9.98 -13.94
N PRO A 40 -7.12 -9.85 -14.93
CA PRO A 40 -6.74 -9.69 -16.34
C PRO A 40 -6.56 -8.23 -16.80
N GLY A 41 -7.15 -7.24 -16.12
CA GLY A 41 -7.21 -5.85 -16.61
C GLY A 41 -6.04 -4.91 -16.25
N GLY A 42 -5.02 -5.37 -15.50
CA GLY A 42 -3.82 -4.57 -15.24
C GLY A 42 -3.28 -4.57 -13.81
N LYS A 43 -4.02 -4.97 -12.76
CA LYS A 43 -3.57 -4.70 -11.36
C LYS A 43 -2.38 -5.55 -10.90
N SER A 44 -2.51 -6.88 -10.91
CA SER A 44 -1.42 -7.79 -10.55
C SER A 44 -0.28 -7.71 -11.59
N TYR A 45 -0.65 -7.65 -12.87
CA TYR A 45 0.28 -7.51 -13.99
C TYR A 45 1.11 -6.22 -13.94
N LEU A 46 0.53 -5.05 -13.65
CA LEU A 46 1.27 -3.79 -13.56
C LEU A 46 2.21 -3.80 -12.35
N ASN A 47 1.76 -4.26 -11.19
CA ASN A 47 2.63 -4.39 -10.01
C ASN A 47 3.81 -5.34 -10.30
N PHE A 48 3.53 -6.47 -10.96
CA PHE A 48 4.56 -7.42 -11.37
C PHE A 48 5.54 -6.84 -12.38
N ILE A 49 5.05 -6.15 -13.42
CA ILE A 49 5.90 -5.51 -14.44
C ILE A 49 6.74 -4.39 -13.87
N LEU A 50 6.18 -3.57 -12.97
CA LEU A 50 6.92 -2.53 -12.28
C LEU A 50 8.05 -3.14 -11.45
N LEU A 51 7.74 -4.19 -10.70
CA LEU A 51 8.73 -4.93 -9.92
C LEU A 51 9.82 -5.52 -10.83
N PHE A 52 9.42 -6.18 -11.92
CA PHE A 52 10.35 -6.74 -12.91
C PHE A 52 11.24 -5.67 -13.56
N THR A 53 10.67 -4.52 -13.92
CA THR A 53 11.40 -3.42 -14.56
C THR A 53 12.43 -2.81 -13.61
N ILE A 54 12.06 -2.61 -12.34
CA ILE A 54 12.92 -2.02 -11.31
C ILE A 54 14.04 -2.99 -10.90
N TRP A 55 13.75 -4.28 -10.74
CA TRP A 55 14.72 -5.26 -10.23
C TRP A 55 15.59 -5.93 -11.29
N PHE A 56 15.03 -6.20 -12.47
CA PHE A 56 15.73 -6.99 -13.51
C PHE A 56 16.14 -6.16 -14.72
N LYS A 57 15.27 -5.30 -15.26
CA LYS A 57 15.53 -4.63 -16.54
C LYS A 57 16.47 -3.42 -16.43
N HIS A 58 16.27 -2.57 -15.42
CA HIS A 58 17.02 -1.32 -15.24
C HIS A 58 17.47 -1.11 -13.79
N ARG A 59 18.01 -2.18 -13.20
CA ARG A 59 18.43 -2.24 -11.79
C ARG A 59 19.35 -1.10 -11.39
N ASP A 60 20.37 -0.82 -12.21
CA ASP A 60 21.40 0.18 -11.91
C ASP A 60 20.87 1.62 -11.93
N THR A 61 19.79 1.88 -12.67
CA THR A 61 19.17 3.20 -12.76
C THR A 61 18.15 3.43 -11.65
N TYR A 62 17.36 2.42 -11.27
CA TYR A 62 16.28 2.60 -10.30
C TYR A 62 16.69 2.32 -8.85
N LEU A 63 17.58 1.34 -8.60
CA LEU A 63 18.02 1.05 -7.23
C LEU A 63 18.99 2.09 -6.65
N THR A 64 19.47 3.02 -7.46
CA THR A 64 20.27 4.16 -6.99
C THR A 64 19.43 5.26 -6.36
N SER A 65 18.11 5.26 -6.58
CA SER A 65 17.18 6.23 -6.02
C SER A 65 16.39 5.62 -4.85
N PRO A 66 16.42 6.25 -3.66
CA PRO A 66 15.76 5.70 -2.48
C PRO A 66 14.23 5.61 -2.64
N PHE A 67 13.63 6.51 -3.42
CA PHE A 67 12.20 6.49 -3.69
C PHE A 67 11.75 5.21 -4.40
N PHE A 68 12.46 4.83 -5.47
CA PHE A 68 12.10 3.66 -6.27
C PHE A 68 12.34 2.36 -5.51
N VAL A 69 13.31 2.33 -4.59
CA VAL A 69 13.53 1.20 -3.69
C VAL A 69 12.33 1.01 -2.76
N ILE A 70 11.86 2.05 -2.06
CA ILE A 70 10.67 1.97 -1.18
C ILE A 70 9.41 1.64 -1.98
N TYR A 71 9.26 2.26 -3.14
CA TYR A 71 8.13 2.03 -4.03
C TYR A 71 8.11 0.59 -4.59
N SER A 72 9.27 -0.02 -4.86
CA SER A 72 9.33 -1.44 -5.26
C SER A 72 8.83 -2.37 -4.15
N THR A 73 9.09 -2.02 -2.89
CA THR A 73 8.54 -2.75 -1.73
C THR A 73 7.02 -2.58 -1.65
N ASP A 74 6.47 -1.40 -1.97
CA ASP A 74 5.02 -1.19 -2.08
C ASP A 74 4.39 -2.14 -3.12
N CYS A 75 5.01 -2.25 -4.30
CA CYS A 75 4.55 -3.15 -5.36
C CYS A 75 4.61 -4.63 -4.92
N PHE A 76 5.67 -5.04 -4.23
CA PHE A 76 5.80 -6.40 -3.71
C PHE A 76 4.71 -6.74 -2.68
N VAL A 77 4.52 -5.88 -1.68
CA VAL A 77 3.48 -6.04 -0.65
C VAL A 77 2.08 -6.01 -1.28
N SER A 78 1.87 -5.14 -2.27
CA SER A 78 0.61 -5.08 -3.04
C SER A 78 0.31 -6.37 -3.78
N PHE A 79 1.31 -6.95 -4.44
CA PHE A 79 1.18 -8.21 -5.15
C PHE A 79 0.80 -9.35 -4.20
N LEU A 80 1.49 -9.45 -3.06
CA LEU A 80 1.23 -10.47 -2.04
C LEU A 80 -0.20 -10.36 -1.48
N MET A 81 -0.66 -9.14 -1.21
CA MET A 81 -2.00 -8.89 -0.72
C MET A 81 -3.08 -9.21 -1.77
N ILE A 82 -2.88 -8.84 -3.03
CA ILE A 82 -3.80 -9.18 -4.14
C ILE A 82 -3.93 -10.69 -4.30
N PHE A 83 -2.83 -11.43 -4.21
CA PHE A 83 -2.84 -12.89 -4.30
C PHE A 83 -3.70 -13.52 -3.20
N CYS A 84 -3.54 -13.08 -1.95
CA CYS A 84 -4.35 -13.53 -0.82
C CYS A 84 -5.83 -13.11 -0.93
N ASP A 85 -6.10 -11.90 -1.42
CA ASP A 85 -7.46 -11.38 -1.60
C ASP A 85 -8.24 -12.16 -2.68
N ILE A 86 -7.58 -12.58 -3.77
CA ILE A 86 -8.21 -13.41 -4.81
C ILE A 86 -8.72 -14.72 -4.21
N ILE A 87 -7.90 -15.40 -3.41
CA ILE A 87 -8.27 -16.65 -2.74
C ILE A 87 -9.45 -16.42 -1.79
N SER A 88 -9.37 -15.38 -0.96
CA SER A 88 -10.41 -15.08 0.04
C SER A 88 -11.74 -14.70 -0.61
N ARG A 89 -11.71 -13.94 -1.71
CA ARG A 89 -12.92 -13.49 -2.44
C ARG A 89 -13.56 -14.59 -3.26
N PHE A 90 -12.76 -15.49 -3.83
CA PHE A 90 -13.27 -16.67 -4.51
C PHE A 90 -14.17 -17.52 -3.58
N ILE A 91 -13.81 -17.61 -2.30
CA ILE A 91 -14.56 -18.39 -1.31
C ILE A 91 -15.78 -17.61 -0.77
N MET A 92 -15.71 -16.27 -0.77
CA MET A 92 -16.78 -15.40 -0.28
C MET A 92 -17.93 -15.22 -1.28
N TYR A 93 -17.66 -15.08 -2.58
CA TYR A 93 -18.67 -14.75 -3.59
C TYR A 93 -19.10 -15.92 -4.48
N VAL A 94 -18.82 -17.16 -4.07
CA VAL A 94 -19.30 -18.35 -4.78
C VAL A 94 -20.27 -19.13 -3.87
N PRO A 95 -21.56 -18.75 -3.88
CA PRO A 95 -22.59 -19.38 -3.05
C PRO A 95 -22.75 -20.91 -3.16
N PRO A 96 -22.63 -21.55 -4.35
CA PRO A 96 -22.80 -23.00 -4.43
C PRO A 96 -21.71 -23.79 -3.69
N LEU A 97 -20.58 -23.16 -3.32
CA LEU A 97 -19.56 -23.78 -2.48
C LEU A 97 -19.97 -23.87 -1.00
N CYS A 98 -20.96 -23.07 -0.55
CA CYS A 98 -21.35 -23.03 0.85
C CYS A 98 -21.87 -24.38 1.39
N PRO A 99 -22.88 -25.04 0.77
CA PRO A 99 -23.37 -26.33 1.29
C PRO A 99 -22.36 -27.48 1.12
N ILE A 100 -21.41 -27.38 0.20
CA ILE A 100 -20.42 -28.43 -0.09
C ILE A 100 -19.22 -28.35 0.86
N LEU A 101 -18.71 -27.14 1.11
CA LEU A 101 -17.52 -26.93 1.93
C LEU A 101 -17.81 -26.58 3.40
N SER A 102 -19.07 -26.29 3.78
CA SER A 102 -19.42 -26.01 5.19
C SER A 102 -18.92 -27.08 6.17
N PRO A 103 -19.05 -28.42 5.93
CA PRO A 103 -18.56 -29.42 6.88
C PRO A 103 -17.03 -29.41 7.03
N TYR A 104 -16.29 -28.96 6.01
CA TYR A 104 -14.83 -28.84 6.07
C TYR A 104 -14.36 -27.60 6.84
N PHE A 105 -15.22 -26.58 6.98
CA PHE A 105 -14.91 -25.32 7.64
C PHE A 105 -15.25 -25.27 9.13
N PHE A 106 -15.83 -26.33 9.70
CA PHE A 106 -16.19 -26.40 11.12
C PHE A 106 -14.96 -26.53 12.05
N GLY A 107 -13.85 -27.06 11.55
CA GLY A 107 -12.57 -27.17 12.27
C GLY A 107 -11.68 -25.91 12.18
N PRO A 108 -10.62 -25.82 13.01
CA PRO A 108 -9.68 -24.69 12.99
C PRO A 108 -8.92 -24.59 11.67
N GLN A 109 -9.00 -23.43 11.01
CA GLN A 109 -8.46 -23.21 9.67
C GLN A 109 -7.06 -22.58 9.70
N ILE A 110 -6.02 -23.41 9.79
CA ILE A 110 -4.62 -22.94 9.84
C ILE A 110 -4.24 -22.16 8.57
N PHE A 111 -4.69 -22.63 7.40
CA PHE A 111 -4.40 -21.96 6.13
C PHE A 111 -5.01 -20.55 6.08
N PHE A 112 -6.29 -20.40 6.38
CA PHE A 112 -6.99 -19.11 6.36
C PHE A 112 -6.52 -18.16 7.45
N LYS A 113 -6.07 -18.69 8.59
CA LYS A 113 -5.36 -17.90 9.59
C LYS A 113 -4.07 -17.30 9.01
N GLY A 114 -3.28 -18.10 8.30
CA GLY A 114 -2.10 -17.61 7.58
C GLY A 114 -2.43 -16.51 6.57
N VAL A 115 -3.44 -16.74 5.71
CA VAL A 115 -3.91 -15.74 4.73
C VAL A 115 -4.34 -14.44 5.41
N MET A 116 -5.12 -14.52 6.49
CA MET A 116 -5.58 -13.35 7.24
C MET A 116 -4.45 -12.57 7.89
N ILE A 117 -3.46 -13.26 8.46
CA ILE A 117 -2.26 -12.63 9.03
C ILE A 117 -1.49 -11.89 7.93
N VAL A 118 -1.23 -12.56 6.80
CA VAL A 118 -0.47 -11.98 5.68
C VAL A 118 -1.17 -10.74 5.10
N VAL A 119 -2.49 -10.78 4.93
CA VAL A 119 -3.26 -9.63 4.43
C VAL A 119 -3.20 -8.46 5.41
N ASN A 120 -3.39 -8.72 6.71
CA ASN A 120 -3.36 -7.66 7.72
C ASN A 120 -1.96 -7.08 7.92
N HIS A 121 -0.93 -7.92 7.92
CA HIS A 121 0.47 -7.51 7.92
C HIS A 121 0.76 -6.58 6.73
N SER A 122 0.35 -7.00 5.53
CA SER A 122 0.53 -6.23 4.29
C SER A 122 -0.17 -4.87 4.33
N LYS A 123 -1.38 -4.79 4.91
CA LYS A 123 -2.08 -3.51 5.12
C LYS A 123 -1.27 -2.57 6.00
N THR A 124 -0.73 -3.06 7.11
CA THR A 124 0.07 -2.24 8.03
C THR A 124 1.41 -1.83 7.38
N CYS A 125 2.08 -2.72 6.64
CA CYS A 125 3.25 -2.40 5.83
C CYS A 125 2.99 -1.19 4.92
N LYS A 126 1.83 -1.17 4.24
CA LYS A 126 1.47 -0.10 3.31
C LYS A 126 1.35 1.27 3.98
N PHE A 127 0.80 1.33 5.20
CA PHE A 127 0.74 2.59 5.94
C PHE A 127 2.14 3.14 6.28
N ILE A 128 3.07 2.25 6.65
CA ILE A 128 4.46 2.62 6.94
C ILE A 128 5.16 3.06 5.65
N ILE A 129 5.01 2.30 4.57
CA ILE A 129 5.58 2.61 3.25
C ILE A 129 5.08 3.97 2.76
N GLN A 130 3.79 4.25 2.86
CA GLN A 130 3.22 5.54 2.49
C GLN A 130 3.87 6.69 3.27
N SER A 131 4.04 6.53 4.58
CA SER A 131 4.70 7.54 5.42
C SER A 131 6.16 7.77 4.99
N LEU A 132 6.89 6.70 4.69
CA LEU A 132 8.27 6.76 4.19
C LEU A 132 8.38 7.40 2.79
N LEU A 133 7.41 7.15 1.90
CA LEU A 133 7.37 7.78 0.58
C LEU A 133 7.18 9.29 0.69
N VAL A 134 6.28 9.75 1.56
CA VAL A 134 6.04 11.19 1.79
C VAL A 134 7.25 11.83 2.50
N LEU A 135 7.87 11.15 3.46
CA LEU A 135 9.15 11.55 4.08
C LEU A 135 10.25 11.76 3.06
N ASN A 136 10.39 10.79 2.16
CA ASN A 136 11.43 10.80 1.15
C ASN A 136 11.26 12.02 0.23
N ARG A 137 10.01 12.39 -0.10
CA ARG A 137 9.71 13.60 -0.89
C ARG A 137 10.08 14.88 -0.16
N MET A 138 9.63 15.05 1.09
CA MET A 138 10.00 16.20 1.91
C MET A 138 11.52 16.35 2.00
N THR A 139 12.23 15.26 2.26
CA THR A 139 13.69 15.27 2.41
C THR A 139 14.42 15.57 1.09
N CYS A 140 13.88 15.11 -0.04
CA CYS A 140 14.43 15.41 -1.37
C CYS A 140 14.40 16.92 -1.65
N VAL A 141 13.28 17.57 -1.32
CA VAL A 141 13.08 19.01 -1.53
C VAL A 141 13.91 19.84 -0.54
N MET A 142 14.00 19.43 0.73
CA MET A 142 14.77 20.16 1.75
C MET A 142 16.29 20.01 1.60
N PHE A 143 16.78 18.81 1.25
CA PHE A 143 18.21 18.49 1.22
C PHE A 143 18.65 17.83 -0.09
N PRO A 144 18.55 18.52 -1.24
CA PRO A 144 18.70 17.91 -2.56
C PRO A 144 20.07 17.26 -2.80
N THR A 145 21.15 17.81 -2.24
CA THR A 145 22.53 17.33 -2.46
C THR A 145 22.91 16.09 -1.64
N SER A 146 22.27 15.90 -0.49
CA SER A 146 22.65 14.88 0.48
C SER A 146 21.59 13.80 0.67
N HIS A 147 20.37 13.99 0.14
CA HIS A 147 19.25 13.07 0.36
C HIS A 147 19.58 11.63 -0.06
N ILE A 148 20.14 11.41 -1.26
CA ILE A 148 20.43 10.06 -1.77
C ILE A 148 21.37 9.31 -0.83
N LYS A 149 22.50 9.93 -0.47
CA LYS A 149 23.50 9.31 0.41
C LYS A 149 22.92 9.01 1.79
N MET A 150 22.14 9.94 2.33
CA MET A 150 21.55 9.82 3.65
C MET A 150 20.52 8.68 3.73
N TRP A 151 19.64 8.57 2.73
CA TRP A 151 18.62 7.53 2.67
C TRP A 151 19.23 6.17 2.37
N MET A 152 20.11 6.07 1.37
CA MET A 152 20.74 4.79 1.01
C MET A 152 21.58 4.20 2.15
N LYS A 153 22.24 5.04 2.97
CA LYS A 153 22.95 4.58 4.19
C LYS A 153 21.99 3.92 5.20
N ARG A 154 20.75 4.42 5.30
CA ARG A 154 19.75 3.96 6.28
C ARG A 154 18.73 2.97 5.71
N MET A 155 18.78 2.66 4.41
CA MET A 155 17.76 1.83 3.77
C MET A 155 17.58 0.45 4.39
N LYS A 156 18.67 -0.20 4.83
CA LYS A 156 18.57 -1.51 5.50
C LYS A 156 17.69 -1.43 6.75
N TRP A 157 17.87 -0.38 7.56
CA TRP A 157 17.07 -0.14 8.76
C TRP A 157 15.62 0.23 8.43
N LEU A 158 15.39 0.98 7.34
CA LEU A 158 14.04 1.31 6.88
C LEU A 158 13.28 0.06 6.39
N MET A 159 13.96 -0.87 5.71
CA MET A 159 13.34 -2.14 5.30
C MET A 159 13.00 -3.01 6.51
N VAL A 160 13.89 -3.10 7.50
CA VAL A 160 13.59 -3.78 8.76
C VAL A 160 12.38 -3.14 9.45
N LEU A 161 12.31 -1.81 9.49
CA LEU A 161 11.16 -1.09 10.06
C LEU A 161 9.84 -1.46 9.36
N ILE A 162 9.84 -1.52 8.02
CA ILE A 162 8.63 -1.83 7.24
C ILE A 162 8.07 -3.21 7.57
N PHE A 163 8.92 -4.24 7.72
CA PHE A 163 8.46 -5.62 7.92
C PHE A 163 8.36 -6.04 9.38
N VAL A 164 9.17 -5.47 10.28
CA VAL A 164 9.16 -5.86 11.70
C VAL A 164 8.07 -5.13 12.49
N THR A 165 7.81 -3.84 12.20
CA THR A 165 6.81 -3.07 12.93
C THR A 165 5.40 -3.68 12.85
N PRO A 166 4.92 -4.16 11.68
CA PRO A 166 3.62 -4.81 11.58
C PRO A 166 3.48 -6.09 12.42
N ALA A 167 4.59 -6.80 12.70
CA ALA A 167 4.55 -7.97 13.57
C ALA A 167 4.09 -7.62 15.01
N ALA A 168 4.31 -6.38 15.45
CA ALA A 168 3.79 -5.87 16.72
C ALA A 168 2.25 -5.69 16.72
N THR A 169 1.59 -5.74 15.56
CA THR A 169 0.13 -5.77 15.45
C THR A 169 -0.44 -7.17 15.24
N ASP A 170 0.33 -8.07 14.63
CA ASP A 170 -0.18 -9.37 14.19
C ASP A 170 -0.26 -10.42 15.30
N TRP A 171 0.45 -10.22 16.43
CA TRP A 171 0.41 -11.15 17.57
C TRP A 171 -1.02 -11.43 18.05
N ASN A 172 -1.90 -10.41 17.96
CA ASN A 172 -3.30 -10.54 18.31
C ASN A 172 -4.04 -11.57 17.43
N LEU A 173 -3.74 -11.59 16.12
CA LEU A 173 -4.31 -12.55 15.18
C LEU A 173 -3.67 -13.94 15.33
N VAL A 174 -2.39 -14.00 15.70
CA VAL A 174 -1.67 -15.26 15.97
C VAL A 174 -2.27 -15.98 17.17
N ILE A 175 -2.68 -15.25 18.21
CA ILE A 175 -3.27 -15.83 19.42
C ILE A 175 -4.77 -16.12 19.23
N SER A 176 -5.45 -15.31 18.42
CA SER A 176 -6.87 -15.46 18.12
C SER A 176 -7.16 -16.71 17.28
N ARG A 177 -8.38 -17.25 17.46
CA ARG A 177 -8.89 -18.35 16.64
C ARG A 177 -9.61 -17.78 15.43
N VAL A 178 -9.27 -18.26 14.24
CA VAL A 178 -9.90 -17.86 12.98
C VAL A 178 -10.95 -18.90 12.61
N TYR A 179 -12.15 -18.45 12.30
CA TYR A 179 -13.29 -19.27 11.88
C TYR A 179 -13.91 -18.65 10.62
N MET A 180 -14.73 -19.43 9.93
CA MET A 180 -15.48 -18.96 8.77
C MET A 180 -16.89 -18.56 9.19
N GLN A 181 -17.34 -17.40 8.74
CA GLN A 181 -18.72 -16.95 8.91
C GLN A 181 -19.40 -16.84 7.54
N PRO A 182 -20.68 -17.23 7.41
CA PRO A 182 -21.40 -17.07 6.15
C PRO A 182 -21.57 -15.58 5.82
N LEU A 183 -21.08 -15.16 4.67
CA LEU A 183 -21.17 -13.78 4.17
C LEU A 183 -21.32 -13.78 2.65
N PHE A 184 -22.29 -13.02 2.11
CA PHE A 184 -22.59 -12.95 0.67
C PHE A 184 -22.87 -14.31 0.00
N GLY A 185 -23.46 -15.25 0.75
CA GLY A 185 -23.74 -16.60 0.28
C GLY A 185 -22.54 -17.57 0.30
N GLY A 186 -21.31 -17.09 0.50
CA GLY A 186 -20.10 -17.91 0.70
C GLY A 186 -19.55 -17.79 2.12
N PHE A 187 -18.22 -17.86 2.27
CA PHE A 187 -17.54 -17.75 3.57
C PHE A 187 -16.58 -16.57 3.64
N ALA A 188 -16.60 -15.85 4.76
CA ALA A 188 -15.60 -14.85 5.10
C ALA A 188 -14.83 -15.29 6.36
N SER A 189 -13.51 -15.09 6.35
CA SER A 189 -12.68 -15.38 7.51
C SER A 189 -12.87 -14.29 8.57
N GLU A 190 -13.34 -14.70 9.74
CA GLU A 190 -13.45 -13.86 10.92
C GLU A 190 -12.67 -14.49 12.08
N TYR A 191 -12.42 -13.72 13.14
CA TYR A 191 -11.60 -14.19 14.26
C TYR A 191 -12.30 -13.91 15.58
N THR A 192 -12.21 -14.87 16.50
CA THR A 192 -12.63 -14.66 17.88
C THR A 192 -11.52 -13.95 18.63
N ARG A 193 -11.92 -12.88 19.31
CA ARG A 193 -11.02 -12.03 20.07
C ARG A 193 -10.76 -12.68 21.42
N LYS A 194 -9.54 -13.17 21.64
CA LYS A 194 -9.10 -13.57 23.00
C LYS A 194 -8.92 -12.37 23.93
N VAL A 195 -8.55 -11.20 23.37
CA VAL A 195 -8.39 -9.96 24.10
C VAL A 195 -9.42 -8.94 23.61
N PRO A 196 -10.43 -8.55 24.44
CA PRO A 196 -11.59 -7.79 23.97
C PRO A 196 -11.26 -6.35 23.52
N TRP A 197 -10.19 -5.75 24.07
CA TRP A 197 -9.75 -4.40 23.71
C TRP A 197 -8.89 -4.36 22.43
N ALA A 198 -8.23 -5.47 22.10
CA ALA A 198 -7.29 -5.62 20.99
C ALA A 198 -8.05 -5.97 19.69
N LYS A 199 -8.87 -5.04 19.18
CA LYS A 199 -9.50 -5.24 17.87
C LYS A 199 -8.53 -4.90 16.74
N GLN A 200 -8.47 -5.72 15.70
CA GLN A 200 -7.62 -5.48 14.53
C GLN A 200 -7.89 -4.11 13.87
N SER A 201 -9.15 -3.70 13.76
CA SER A 201 -9.55 -2.39 13.23
C SER A 201 -9.01 -1.22 14.06
N ARG A 202 -8.84 -1.40 15.39
CA ARG A 202 -8.26 -0.37 16.26
C ARG A 202 -6.76 -0.21 16.05
N PHE A 203 -6.04 -1.32 15.88
CA PHE A 203 -4.62 -1.24 15.52
C PHE A 203 -4.44 -0.58 14.17
N GLN A 204 -5.21 -0.99 13.15
CA GLN A 204 -5.16 -0.37 11.83
C GLN A 204 -5.51 1.13 11.89
N LEU A 205 -6.51 1.52 12.69
CA LEU A 205 -6.86 2.93 12.91
C LEU A 205 -5.72 3.71 13.57
N PHE A 206 -5.06 3.16 14.58
CA PHE A 206 -3.91 3.82 15.22
C PHE A 206 -2.78 4.07 14.20
N PHE A 207 -2.39 3.05 13.44
CA PHE A 207 -1.33 3.18 12.44
C PHE A 207 -1.70 4.14 11.31
N ILE A 208 -2.93 4.10 10.79
CA ILE A 208 -3.37 5.01 9.72
C ILE A 208 -3.46 6.46 10.23
N SER A 209 -3.89 6.69 11.48
CA SER A 209 -3.93 8.03 12.07
C SER A 209 -2.54 8.62 12.24
N VAL A 210 -1.58 7.84 12.74
CA VAL A 210 -0.17 8.27 12.84
C VAL A 210 0.40 8.57 11.45
N ALA A 211 0.15 7.69 10.48
CA ALA A 211 0.59 7.88 9.10
C ALA A 211 -0.01 9.13 8.44
N LEU A 212 -1.29 9.43 8.68
CA LEU A 212 -1.96 10.61 8.17
C LEU A 212 -1.43 11.90 8.80
N PHE A 213 -1.25 11.93 10.13
CA PHE A 213 -0.63 13.06 10.82
C PHE A 213 0.76 13.37 10.24
N PHE A 214 1.54 12.31 10.05
CA PHE A 214 2.87 12.39 9.48
C PHE A 214 2.84 12.91 8.02
N THR A 215 1.89 12.39 7.23
CA THR A 215 1.68 12.76 5.82
C THR A 215 1.29 14.23 5.67
N ILE A 216 0.34 14.72 6.48
CA ILE A 216 -0.11 16.11 6.44
C ILE A 216 1.05 17.06 6.78
N THR A 217 1.79 16.75 7.86
CA THR A 217 2.93 17.55 8.30
C THR A 217 3.98 17.65 7.18
N CYS A 218 4.38 16.52 6.61
CA CYS A 218 5.39 16.49 5.55
C CYS A 218 4.93 17.13 4.26
N TYR A 219 3.64 17.03 3.93
CA TYR A 219 3.08 17.67 2.76
C TYR A 219 3.14 19.19 2.88
N SER A 220 2.78 19.75 4.03
CA SER A 220 2.90 21.19 4.29
C SER A 220 4.32 21.70 4.10
N TYR A 221 5.33 21.00 4.65
CA TYR A 221 6.74 21.35 4.44
C TYR A 221 7.19 21.20 2.99
N THR A 222 6.73 20.17 2.30
CA THR A 222 7.07 19.91 0.89
C THR A 222 6.53 21.01 0.00
N LEU A 223 5.26 21.42 0.17
CA LEU A 223 4.64 22.52 -0.57
C LEU A 223 5.34 23.85 -0.30
N HIS A 224 5.60 24.18 0.96
CA HIS A 224 6.30 25.41 1.34
C HIS A 224 7.68 25.49 0.67
N SER A 225 8.43 24.39 0.75
CA SER A 225 9.78 24.34 0.17
C SER A 225 9.74 24.36 -1.36
N LEU A 226 8.73 23.76 -2.00
CA LEU A 226 8.59 23.71 -3.46
C LEU A 226 8.41 25.11 -4.09
N ILE A 227 7.77 26.04 -3.36
CA ILE A 227 7.60 27.45 -3.80
C ILE A 227 8.95 28.17 -3.88
N THR A 228 9.94 27.75 -3.08
CA THR A 228 11.27 28.39 -3.03
C THR A 228 12.26 27.85 -4.08
N LEU A 229 11.91 26.77 -4.81
CA LEU A 229 12.83 26.13 -5.76
C LEU A 229 12.81 26.76 -7.17
N PRO A 230 13.89 26.58 -7.97
CA PRO A 230 13.97 27.07 -9.35
C PRO A 230 13.12 26.23 -10.34
N HIS A 231 12.52 26.93 -11.31
CA HIS A 231 11.45 26.48 -12.23
C HIS A 231 11.62 25.10 -12.91
N ARG A 232 12.85 24.63 -13.16
CA ARG A 232 13.10 23.37 -13.90
C ARG A 232 13.01 22.11 -13.03
N ILE A 233 13.27 22.21 -11.73
CA ILE A 233 13.18 21.10 -10.76
C ILE A 233 11.75 21.00 -10.20
N ILE A 234 11.02 22.13 -10.22
CA ILE A 234 9.64 22.22 -9.77
C ILE A 234 8.73 21.28 -10.56
N THR A 235 8.82 21.20 -11.90
CA THR A 235 7.83 20.43 -12.68
C THR A 235 7.84 18.94 -12.34
N ALA A 236 9.02 18.31 -12.28
CA ALA A 236 9.13 16.88 -11.95
C ALA A 236 8.69 16.59 -10.50
N GLU A 237 9.17 17.37 -9.53
CA GLU A 237 8.79 17.18 -8.12
C GLU A 237 7.32 17.54 -7.85
N ARG A 238 6.76 18.52 -8.58
CA ARG A 238 5.33 18.90 -8.48
C ARG A 238 4.44 17.77 -8.95
N THR A 239 4.76 17.12 -10.07
CA THR A 239 3.94 16.00 -10.57
C THR A 239 4.00 14.80 -9.61
N LEU A 240 5.18 14.46 -9.09
CA LEU A 240 5.30 13.39 -8.08
C LEU A 240 4.61 13.75 -6.74
N THR A 241 4.64 15.02 -6.34
CA THR A 241 3.96 15.49 -5.12
C THR A 241 2.44 15.41 -5.28
N ILE A 242 1.89 15.79 -6.44
CA ILE A 242 0.47 15.66 -6.77
C ILE A 242 0.05 14.18 -6.78
N ALA A 243 0.87 13.28 -7.34
CA ALA A 243 0.62 11.84 -7.28
C ALA A 243 0.49 11.34 -5.84
N THR A 244 1.44 11.69 -4.97
CA THR A 244 1.42 11.27 -3.56
C THR A 244 0.25 11.88 -2.79
N ALA A 245 -0.19 13.09 -3.14
CA ALA A 245 -1.35 13.76 -2.55
C ALA A 245 -2.67 13.07 -2.94
N TYR A 246 -2.78 12.60 -4.18
CA TYR A 246 -3.94 11.83 -4.60
C TYR A 246 -4.05 10.50 -3.83
N VAL A 247 -2.92 9.81 -3.65
CA VAL A 247 -2.86 8.56 -2.87
C VAL A 247 -3.21 8.81 -1.41
N SER A 248 -2.80 9.95 -0.80
CA SER A 248 -3.13 10.26 0.59
C SER A 248 -4.62 10.53 0.83
N ILE A 249 -5.35 11.11 -0.13
CA ILE A 249 -6.81 11.28 -0.05
C ILE A 249 -7.50 9.91 0.11
N GLY A 250 -7.06 8.90 -0.63
CA GLY A 250 -7.61 7.55 -0.48
C GLY A 250 -7.38 6.96 0.92
N TYR A 251 -6.23 7.25 1.55
CA TYR A 251 -5.96 6.83 2.92
C TYR A 251 -6.85 7.55 3.95
N VAL A 252 -7.27 8.79 3.71
CA VAL A 252 -8.25 9.49 4.56
C VAL A 252 -9.61 8.79 4.52
N VAL A 253 -10.09 8.42 3.33
CA VAL A 253 -11.33 7.65 3.18
C VAL A 253 -11.24 6.33 3.94
N LEU A 254 -10.12 5.64 3.81
CA LEU A 254 -9.90 4.38 4.51
C LEU A 254 -9.85 4.55 6.04
N ALA A 255 -9.26 5.63 6.54
CA ALA A 255 -9.24 5.94 7.97
C ALA A 255 -10.65 6.19 8.51
N GLY A 256 -11.48 6.91 7.75
CA GLY A 256 -12.90 7.08 8.07
C GLY A 256 -13.62 5.75 8.19
N MET A 257 -13.43 4.85 7.23
CA MET A 257 -14.03 3.50 7.30
C MET A 257 -13.56 2.71 8.52
N GLN A 258 -12.25 2.70 8.80
CA GLN A 258 -11.71 1.99 9.97
C GLN A 258 -12.20 2.57 11.30
N PHE A 259 -12.46 3.88 11.36
CA PHE A 259 -13.07 4.52 12.52
C PHE A 259 -14.48 3.96 12.79
N PHE A 260 -15.31 3.84 11.76
CA PHE A 260 -16.63 3.21 11.90
C PHE A 260 -16.52 1.74 12.34
N PHE A 261 -15.60 0.95 11.77
CA PHE A 261 -15.35 -0.43 12.20
C PHE A 261 -14.82 -0.55 13.65
N ALA A 262 -14.10 0.45 14.14
CA ALA A 262 -13.52 0.42 15.49
C ALA A 262 -14.54 0.77 16.59
N PHE A 263 -15.38 1.79 16.34
CA PHE A 263 -16.26 2.39 17.35
C PHE A 263 -17.73 2.03 17.17
N PHE A 264 -18.21 1.85 15.93
CA PHE A 264 -19.62 1.66 15.61
C PHE A 264 -19.90 0.36 14.84
N PRO A 265 -19.45 -0.81 15.33
CA PRO A 265 -19.64 -2.08 14.61
C PRO A 265 -21.12 -2.46 14.41
N TYR A 266 -22.01 -1.95 15.25
CA TYR A 266 -23.45 -2.24 15.20
C TYR A 266 -24.20 -1.49 14.08
N LEU A 267 -23.62 -0.43 13.53
CA LEU A 267 -24.20 0.33 12.41
C LEU A 267 -23.74 -0.19 11.04
N LEU A 268 -22.86 -1.18 11.02
CA LEU A 268 -22.18 -1.63 9.80
C LEU A 268 -23.00 -2.71 9.12
N SER A 269 -23.46 -2.40 7.91
CA SER A 269 -24.08 -3.37 7.01
C SER A 269 -23.03 -4.08 6.14
N ASN A 270 -23.43 -5.17 5.49
CA ASN A 270 -22.60 -5.87 4.50
C ASN A 270 -22.09 -4.91 3.41
N ALA A 271 -22.85 -3.86 3.07
CA ALA A 271 -22.43 -2.84 2.12
C ALA A 271 -21.21 -2.03 2.61
N PHE A 272 -21.13 -1.69 3.91
CA PHE A 272 -19.96 -1.00 4.46
C PHE A 272 -18.70 -1.84 4.36
N PHE A 273 -18.81 -3.16 4.58
CA PHE A 273 -17.72 -4.10 4.39
C PHE A 273 -17.27 -4.14 2.92
N ALA A 274 -18.20 -4.21 1.97
CA ALA A 274 -17.89 -4.17 0.55
C ALA A 274 -17.20 -2.86 0.12
N ILE A 275 -17.65 -1.70 0.61
CA ILE A 275 -17.04 -0.41 0.30
C ILE A 275 -15.62 -0.31 0.91
N ALA A 276 -15.40 -0.86 2.11
CA ALA A 276 -14.07 -0.91 2.70
C ALA A 276 -13.10 -1.77 1.87
N LEU A 277 -13.54 -2.95 1.39
CA LEU A 277 -12.75 -3.76 0.45
C LEU A 277 -12.44 -2.98 -0.84
N LEU A 278 -13.44 -2.31 -1.40
CA LEU A 278 -13.28 -1.51 -2.62
C LEU A 278 -12.32 -0.32 -2.41
N SER A 279 -12.32 0.28 -1.22
CA SER A 279 -11.40 1.36 -0.84
C SER A 279 -9.96 0.88 -0.78
N TYR A 280 -9.73 -0.30 -0.19
CA TYR A 280 -8.41 -0.95 -0.24
C TYR A 280 -7.99 -1.25 -1.67
N ASP A 281 -8.90 -1.79 -2.49
CA ASP A 281 -8.62 -2.07 -3.90
C ASP A 281 -8.26 -0.81 -4.67
N PHE A 282 -8.96 0.30 -4.43
CA PHE A 282 -8.65 1.55 -5.07
C PHE A 282 -7.24 2.04 -4.73
N LEU A 283 -6.83 1.96 -3.45
CA LEU A 283 -5.50 2.36 -3.01
C LEU A 283 -4.38 1.49 -3.58
N ASN A 284 -4.59 0.17 -3.63
CA ASN A 284 -3.60 -0.80 -4.15
C ASN A 284 -3.36 -0.64 -5.65
N VAL A 285 -4.25 0.04 -6.35
CA VAL A 285 -4.35 0.11 -7.80
C VAL A 285 -4.04 1.49 -8.30
N GLY A 286 -4.63 2.48 -7.65
CA GLY A 286 -4.41 3.89 -7.93
C GLY A 286 -2.93 4.23 -7.81
N SER A 287 -2.26 3.76 -6.75
CA SER A 287 -0.83 4.04 -6.52
C SER A 287 0.05 3.72 -7.75
N PRO A 288 0.03 2.49 -8.31
CA PRO A 288 0.85 2.16 -9.47
C PRO A 288 0.41 2.76 -10.80
N VAL A 289 -0.90 2.90 -11.01
CA VAL A 289 -1.42 3.55 -12.23
C VAL A 289 -1.00 5.02 -12.26
N ILE A 290 -1.16 5.73 -11.15
CA ILE A 290 -0.76 7.14 -11.03
C ILE A 290 0.75 7.27 -11.24
N MET A 291 1.56 6.37 -10.66
CA MET A 291 3.02 6.42 -10.82
C MET A 291 3.46 6.31 -12.28
N ILE A 292 2.84 5.41 -13.04
CA ILE A 292 3.12 5.21 -14.47
C ILE A 292 2.67 6.42 -15.29
N VAL A 293 1.49 6.97 -14.99
CA VAL A 293 0.98 8.16 -15.68
C VAL A 293 1.90 9.37 -15.46
N VAL A 294 2.39 9.52 -14.22
CA VAL A 294 3.21 10.66 -13.79
C VAL A 294 4.68 10.54 -14.21
N THR A 295 5.22 9.32 -14.28
CA THR A 295 6.64 9.11 -14.57
C THR A 295 6.85 8.67 -16.02
N GLU A 296 7.14 9.63 -16.90
CA GLU A 296 7.31 9.34 -18.34
C GLU A 296 8.46 8.36 -18.61
N SER A 297 9.56 8.45 -17.87
CA SER A 297 10.69 7.53 -17.99
C SER A 297 10.32 6.09 -17.62
N LEU A 298 9.49 5.91 -16.59
CA LEU A 298 8.97 4.61 -16.18
C LEU A 298 7.99 4.07 -17.22
N ARG A 299 7.07 4.93 -17.72
CA ARG A 299 6.12 4.59 -18.79
C ARG A 299 6.83 4.11 -20.05
N HIS A 300 7.90 4.80 -20.46
CA HIS A 300 8.69 4.40 -21.62
C HIS A 300 9.43 3.07 -21.41
N HIS A 301 10.08 2.87 -20.26
CA HIS A 301 10.79 1.61 -19.97
C HIS A 301 9.84 0.40 -19.81
N VAL A 302 8.61 0.64 -19.35
CA VAL A 302 7.54 -0.38 -19.19
C VAL A 302 6.87 -0.72 -20.52
N PHE A 303 6.47 0.26 -21.33
CA PHE A 303 5.66 0.02 -22.54
C PHE A 303 6.42 0.06 -23.87
N ARG A 304 7.63 0.64 -23.92
CA ARG A 304 8.39 0.79 -25.17
C ARG A 304 9.78 0.18 -25.04
N SER A 305 9.89 -1.11 -25.34
CA SER A 305 11.17 -1.79 -25.56
C SER A 305 11.64 -1.53 -27.00
N LYS A 306 12.25 -0.37 -27.27
CA LYS A 306 13.16 -0.21 -28.43
C LYS A 306 14.43 0.49 -27.97
N PRO A 307 15.62 0.04 -28.43
CA PRO A 307 16.87 0.69 -28.10
C PRO A 307 16.94 2.01 -28.86
N ALA A 308 17.07 3.13 -28.15
CA ALA A 308 17.40 4.41 -28.73
C ALA A 308 18.36 5.13 -27.77
N GLU A 309 19.64 5.12 -28.17
CA GLU A 309 20.71 6.03 -27.74
C GLU A 309 20.93 6.21 -26.24
N GLN A 310 21.57 5.20 -25.64
CA GLN A 310 22.51 5.42 -24.54
C GLN A 310 23.72 6.24 -25.04
N GLU A 311 23.54 7.55 -25.25
CA GLU A 311 24.70 8.46 -25.33
C GLU A 311 24.42 9.86 -24.77
N ASN A 312 23.16 10.32 -24.73
CA ASN A 312 22.88 11.70 -24.33
C ASN A 312 22.48 11.95 -22.86
N GLN A 313 22.06 10.93 -22.08
CA GLN A 313 21.68 11.18 -20.67
C GLN A 313 22.85 11.12 -19.68
N SER A 314 23.89 10.32 -19.95
CA SER A 314 25.13 10.29 -19.17
C SER A 314 25.97 11.55 -19.41
N HIS A 315 26.04 12.05 -20.64
CA HIS A 315 26.66 13.35 -20.93
C HIS A 315 25.88 14.52 -20.32
N VAL A 316 24.54 14.50 -20.34
CA VAL A 316 23.74 15.57 -19.70
C VAL A 316 23.86 15.53 -18.17
N PHE A 317 23.86 14.36 -17.50
CA PHE A 317 24.06 14.32 -16.05
C PHE A 317 25.49 14.71 -15.63
N THR A 318 26.50 14.39 -16.41
CA THR A 318 27.90 14.73 -16.11
C THR A 318 28.19 16.21 -16.40
N VAL A 319 27.64 16.76 -17.49
CA VAL A 319 27.72 18.20 -17.82
C VAL A 319 26.89 19.05 -16.85
N ILE A 320 25.74 18.56 -16.37
CA ILE A 320 24.96 19.23 -15.31
C ILE A 320 25.69 19.18 -13.97
N LYS A 321 26.40 18.10 -13.64
CA LYS A 321 27.22 17.99 -12.41
C LYS A 321 28.40 18.97 -12.42
N SER A 322 29.04 19.15 -13.57
CA SER A 322 30.13 20.13 -13.76
C SER A 322 29.61 21.58 -13.77
N ARG A 323 28.54 21.88 -14.50
CA ARG A 323 27.98 23.25 -14.56
C ARG A 323 27.27 23.67 -13.26
N ARG A 324 26.64 22.75 -12.51
CA ARG A 324 26.05 23.08 -11.19
C ARG A 324 27.11 23.45 -10.16
N LEU A 325 28.30 22.83 -10.18
CA LEU A 325 29.42 23.19 -9.31
C LEU A 325 29.93 24.62 -9.61
N VAL A 326 30.06 24.97 -10.89
CA VAL A 326 30.51 26.31 -11.32
C VAL A 326 29.46 27.40 -11.01
N SER A 327 28.17 27.13 -11.21
CA SER A 327 27.10 28.10 -10.90
C SER A 327 26.92 28.33 -9.40
N TYR A 328 27.06 27.29 -8.57
CA TYR A 328 26.90 27.40 -7.12
C TYR A 328 28.13 28.02 -6.44
N LEU A 329 29.34 27.74 -6.93
CA LEU A 329 30.56 28.44 -6.49
C LEU A 329 30.50 29.94 -6.83
N ARG A 330 29.94 30.31 -7.98
CA ARG A 330 29.77 31.73 -8.39
C ARG A 330 28.73 32.48 -7.56
N ILE A 331 27.69 31.79 -7.05
CA ILE A 331 26.71 32.40 -6.14
C ILE A 331 27.28 32.53 -4.72
N LYS A 332 28.11 31.57 -4.28
CA LYS A 332 28.75 31.61 -2.96
C LYS A 332 29.86 32.67 -2.88
N THR A 333 30.64 32.89 -3.95
CA THR A 333 31.64 33.98 -3.98
C THR A 333 31.01 35.37 -4.09
N LYS A 334 29.81 35.50 -4.68
CA LYS A 334 29.09 36.78 -4.74
C LYS A 334 28.46 37.18 -3.39
N PHE A 335 28.20 36.20 -2.51
CA PHE A 335 27.68 36.44 -1.15
C PHE A 335 28.78 36.56 -0.08
N SER A 336 30.02 36.12 -0.34
CA SER A 336 31.16 36.31 0.57
C SER A 336 31.92 37.62 0.33
N GLY A 337 31.50 38.46 -0.62
CA GLY A 337 32.10 39.77 -0.91
C GLY A 337 31.36 40.96 -0.29
N PHE A 338 30.40 40.73 0.60
CA PHE A 338 29.59 41.77 1.26
C PHE A 338 29.59 41.57 2.78
N SER A 339 30.75 41.69 3.41
CA SER A 339 30.91 42.05 4.82
C SER A 339 32.38 42.36 5.10
N VAL A 340 32.61 43.44 5.84
CA VAL A 340 33.88 44.05 6.26
C VAL A 340 34.49 45.05 5.27
N SER A 341 33.86 46.22 5.20
CA SER A 341 34.57 47.51 5.25
C SER A 341 34.23 48.20 6.56
#